data_AF-A0A7X0X0B3-F1
#
_entry.id   AF-A0A7X0X0B3-F1
#
_cell.length_a   1.000
_cell.length_b   1.000
_cell.length_c   1.000
_cell.angle_alpha   90.00
_cell.angle_beta   90.00
_cell.angle_gamma   90.00
#
_symmetry.space_group_name_H-M   'P 1'
#
loop_
_entity.id
_entity.type
_entity.pdbx_description
1 polymer ?
#
loop_
_entity_poly.entity_id
_entity_poly.type
_entity_poly.pdbx_seq_one_letter_code
_entity_poly.pdbx_strand_id
1 'polypeptide(L)'
;MVKWNKIYTYSEQIEKWDKQSIIEMPSNCEYQGYFFLLPKKMVFSISPKFSYFYFPDTWKFQLKKHTDKKTIDASEMMLAFEEESYKISQTFHTKKVNDTIIKVRTHIPKKLEKDVIINHELIR
;
A
#
# COMPACT_ATOMS: atom_id res chain seq x y z
N MET A 1 11.78 -15.90 5.62
CA MET A 1 10.95 -15.14 4.65
C MET A 1 10.87 -13.70 5.13
N VAL A 2 11.04 -12.72 4.24
CA VAL A 2 10.99 -11.28 4.59
C VAL A 2 9.53 -10.87 4.75
N LYS A 3 9.16 -10.29 5.91
CA LYS A 3 7.80 -9.77 6.13
C LYS A 3 7.71 -8.36 5.55
N TRP A 4 6.61 -8.07 4.86
CA TRP A 4 6.32 -6.73 4.35
C TRP A 4 5.29 -6.04 5.25
N ASN A 5 5.57 -4.79 5.59
CA ASN A 5 4.70 -3.94 6.40
C ASN A 5 4.01 -2.92 5.51
N LYS A 6 2.80 -2.52 5.89
CA LYS A 6 1.98 -1.52 5.19
C LYS A 6 1.50 -0.49 6.21
N ILE A 7 1.75 0.78 5.93
CA ILE A 7 1.33 1.91 6.77
C ILE A 7 0.40 2.81 5.95
N TYR A 8 -0.74 3.17 6.54
CA TYR A 8 -1.64 4.18 5.99
C TYR A 8 -1.30 5.55 6.57
N THR A 9 -1.40 6.59 5.74
CA THR A 9 -1.07 7.96 6.12
C THR A 9 -1.88 8.97 5.31
N TYR A 10 -1.90 10.24 5.72
CA TYR A 10 -2.61 11.28 4.98
C TYR A 10 -1.81 11.68 3.75
N SER A 11 -2.50 11.88 2.62
CA SER A 11 -1.85 12.28 1.37
C SER A 11 -1.14 13.64 1.46
N GLU A 12 -1.56 14.51 2.38
CA GLU A 12 -0.94 15.82 2.61
C GLU A 12 0.46 15.74 3.24
N GLN A 13 0.77 14.65 3.95
CA GLN A 13 2.10 14.39 4.53
C GLN A 13 3.10 13.87 3.49
N ILE A 14 2.68 13.71 2.22
CA ILE A 14 3.49 13.12 1.17
C ILE A 14 3.74 14.15 0.06
N GLU A 15 4.99 14.56 -0.07
CA GLU A 15 5.46 15.31 -1.23
C GLU A 15 6.06 14.35 -2.26
N LYS A 16 5.49 14.33 -3.48
CA LYS A 16 5.96 13.44 -4.56
C LYS A 16 6.93 14.17 -5.47
N TRP A 17 8.15 13.65 -5.60
CA TRP A 17 9.12 14.08 -6.58
C TRP A 17 9.21 13.05 -7.73
N ASP A 18 10.06 13.29 -8.72
CA ASP A 18 10.17 12.44 -9.91
C ASP A 18 10.46 10.96 -9.58
N LYS A 19 11.45 10.72 -8.70
CA LYS A 19 11.94 9.37 -8.37
C LYS A 19 11.65 8.93 -6.92
N GLN A 20 11.34 9.89 -6.06
CA GLN A 20 11.21 9.68 -4.62
C GLN A 20 9.98 10.42 -4.09
N SER A 21 9.53 10.01 -2.92
CA SER A 21 8.53 10.70 -2.13
C SER A 21 9.16 11.08 -0.81
N ILE A 22 8.91 12.32 -0.38
CA ILE A 22 9.18 12.80 0.97
C ILE A 22 7.93 12.51 1.80
N ILE A 23 8.11 11.84 2.93
CA ILE A 23 7.02 11.52 3.85
C ILE A 23 7.36 12.13 5.20
N GLU A 24 6.49 12.99 5.68
CA GLU A 24 6.59 13.58 7.02
C GLU A 24 6.16 12.57 8.10
N MET A 25 6.84 12.60 9.24
CA MET A 25 6.45 11.80 10.39
C MET A 25 5.17 12.37 11.03
N PRO A 26 4.30 11.54 11.63
CA PRO A 26 3.05 11.99 12.22
C PRO A 26 3.28 13.00 13.36
N SER A 27 2.36 13.94 13.53
CA SER A 27 2.47 14.98 14.56
C SER A 27 2.42 14.44 15.99
N ASN A 28 1.78 13.29 16.21
CA ASN A 28 1.60 12.67 17.52
C ASN A 28 2.66 11.60 17.83
N CYS A 29 3.90 11.76 17.35
CA CYS A 29 4.99 10.84 17.68
C CYS A 29 6.26 11.61 18.11
N GLU A 30 7.22 10.91 18.73
CA GLU A 30 8.51 11.50 19.16
C GLU A 30 9.33 12.09 18.00
N TYR A 31 9.00 11.72 16.76
CA TYR A 31 9.68 12.13 15.54
C TYR A 31 8.99 13.31 14.84
N GLN A 32 8.14 14.06 15.53
CA GLN A 32 7.44 15.20 14.94
C GLN A 32 8.40 16.20 14.26
N GLY A 33 8.07 16.56 13.02
CA GLY A 33 8.84 17.47 12.18
C GLY A 33 10.08 16.83 11.52
N TYR A 34 10.28 15.52 11.67
CA TYR A 34 11.19 14.77 10.82
C TYR A 34 10.48 14.29 9.55
N PHE A 35 11.26 14.04 8.50
CA PHE A 35 10.79 13.38 7.29
C PHE A 35 11.75 12.28 6.85
N PHE A 36 11.27 11.37 6.01
CA PHE A 36 12.08 10.35 5.37
C PHE A 36 11.77 10.24 3.87
N LEU A 37 12.67 9.61 3.14
CA LEU A 37 12.56 9.43 1.70
C LEU A 37 12.24 7.99 1.38
N LEU A 38 11.27 7.79 0.47
CA LEU A 38 10.98 6.48 -0.11
C LEU A 38 11.00 6.55 -1.64
N PRO A 39 11.37 5.47 -2.34
CA PRO A 39 11.15 5.37 -3.78
C PRO A 39 9.66 5.56 -4.09
N LYS A 40 9.34 6.39 -5.10
CA LYS A 40 7.95 6.71 -5.47
C LYS A 40 7.09 5.46 -5.71
N LYS A 41 7.70 4.40 -6.25
CA LYS A 41 7.05 3.09 -6.50
C LYS A 41 6.57 2.35 -5.24
N MET A 42 6.99 2.78 -4.05
CA MET A 42 6.60 2.18 -2.77
C MET A 42 5.49 2.97 -2.08
N VAL A 43 4.99 4.04 -2.72
CA VAL A 43 3.98 4.95 -2.18
C VAL A 43 2.78 4.98 -3.12
N PHE A 44 1.61 4.73 -2.57
CA PHE A 44 0.38 4.52 -3.32
C PHE A 44 -0.73 5.42 -2.77
N SER A 45 -1.54 5.98 -3.65
CA SER A 45 -2.69 6.78 -3.26
C SER A 45 -3.96 5.92 -3.29
N ILE A 46 -4.75 5.98 -2.21
CA ILE A 46 -6.04 5.29 -2.10
C ILE A 46 -7.16 6.24 -2.52
N SER A 47 -7.07 7.49 -2.05
CA SER A 47 -8.01 8.56 -2.35
C SER A 47 -7.25 9.90 -2.35
N PRO A 48 -7.90 11.02 -2.69
CA PRO A 48 -7.26 12.34 -2.57
C PRO A 48 -6.74 12.62 -1.15
N LYS A 49 -7.35 12.03 -0.12
CA LYS A 49 -7.01 12.27 1.30
C LYS A 49 -6.06 11.23 1.90
N PHE A 50 -6.06 10.01 1.37
CA PHE A 50 -5.35 8.89 2.01
C PHE A 50 -4.38 8.21 1.04
N SER A 51 -3.20 7.91 1.55
CA SER A 51 -2.17 7.15 0.87
C SER A 51 -1.65 6.03 1.78
N TYR A 52 -0.86 5.13 1.22
CA TYR A 52 -0.13 4.13 1.98
C TYR A 52 1.25 3.91 1.37
N PHE A 53 2.15 3.40 2.18
CA PHE A 53 3.44 2.93 1.73
C PHE A 53 3.74 1.56 2.34
N TYR A 54 4.60 0.80 1.68
CA TYR A 54 5.05 -0.49 2.19
C TYR A 54 6.57 -0.58 2.20
N PHE A 55 7.09 -1.42 3.08
CA PHE A 55 8.51 -1.65 3.25
C PHE A 55 8.75 -3.01 3.90
N PRO A 56 9.90 -3.65 3.66
CA PRO A 56 10.25 -4.88 4.35
C PRO A 56 10.65 -4.61 5.80
N ASP A 57 10.40 -5.58 6.68
CA ASP A 57 10.73 -5.57 8.11
C ASP A 57 12.22 -5.40 8.43
N THR A 58 13.10 -5.69 7.48
CA THR A 58 14.56 -5.57 7.63
C THR A 58 15.10 -4.15 7.40
N TRP A 59 14.25 -3.20 7.00
CA TRP A 59 14.71 -1.85 6.67
C TRP A 59 15.01 -0.98 7.91
N LYS A 60 15.96 -0.07 7.71
CA LYS A 60 16.24 1.05 8.60
C LYS A 60 15.96 2.35 7.86
N PHE A 61 15.32 3.29 8.53
CA PHE A 61 14.91 4.57 7.97
C PHE A 61 15.81 5.67 8.49
N GLN A 62 16.34 6.48 7.58
CA GLN A 62 17.06 7.69 7.95
C GLN A 62 16.08 8.87 7.94
N LEU A 63 15.72 9.30 9.14
CA LEU A 63 14.91 10.49 9.38
C LEU A 63 15.81 11.73 9.31
N LYS A 64 15.29 12.81 8.73
CA LYS A 64 15.99 14.10 8.61
C LYS A 64 15.11 15.23 9.13
N LYS A 65 15.70 16.19 9.83
CA LYS A 65 15.06 17.43 10.29
C LYS A 65 16.12 18.53 10.34
N HIS A 66 16.06 19.49 9.42
CA HIS A 66 17.10 20.54 9.29
C HIS A 66 18.54 19.96 9.33
N THR A 67 19.26 20.15 10.44
CA THR A 67 20.62 19.65 10.68
C THR A 67 20.67 18.26 11.30
N ASP A 68 19.55 17.79 11.87
CA ASP A 68 19.47 16.58 12.67
C ASP A 68 19.12 15.36 11.80
N LYS A 69 19.72 14.23 12.16
CA LYS A 69 19.46 12.94 11.53
C LYS A 69 19.28 11.89 12.61
N LYS A 70 18.22 11.10 12.50
CA LYS A 70 17.96 9.95 13.39
C LYS A 70 17.74 8.72 12.51
N THR A 71 18.23 7.57 12.96
CA THR A 71 17.96 6.30 12.29
C THR A 71 17.00 5.51 13.16
N ILE A 72 15.93 5.00 12.55
CA ILE A 72 14.97 4.15 13.23
C ILE A 72 14.79 2.84 12.46
N ASP A 73 14.41 1.78 13.14
CA ASP A 73 14.10 0.51 12.50
C ASP A 73 12.63 0.41 12.04
N ALA A 74 12.28 -0.72 11.42
CA ALA A 74 10.94 -0.98 10.94
C ALA A 74 9.89 -1.06 12.07
N SER A 75 10.27 -1.52 13.27
CA SER A 75 9.37 -1.62 14.42
C SER A 75 9.02 -0.24 14.96
N GLU A 76 10.03 0.61 15.14
CA GLU A 76 9.87 2.01 15.54
C GLU A 76 9.05 2.78 14.50
N MET A 77 9.27 2.53 13.20
CA MET A 77 8.49 3.15 12.13
C MET A 77 7.00 2.75 12.20
N MET A 78 6.70 1.48 12.46
CA MET A 78 5.32 1.03 12.63
C MET A 78 4.65 1.67 13.85
N LEU A 79 5.35 1.73 14.99
CA LEU A 79 4.84 2.35 16.21
C LEU A 79 4.57 3.84 16.01
N ALA A 80 5.46 4.56 15.34
CA ALA A 80 5.30 6.00 15.09
C ALA A 80 4.02 6.35 14.30
N PHE A 81 3.56 5.45 13.42
CA PHE A 81 2.36 5.62 12.61
C PHE A 81 1.15 4.82 13.11
N GLU A 82 1.25 4.08 14.21
CA GLU A 82 0.23 3.12 14.64
C GLU A 82 -1.15 3.78 14.81
N GLU A 83 -1.21 4.87 15.57
CA GLU A 83 -2.45 5.59 15.85
C GLU A 83 -3.08 6.16 14.56
N GLU A 84 -2.28 6.81 13.72
CA GLU A 84 -2.72 7.41 12.46
C GLU A 84 -3.22 6.34 11.49
N SER A 85 -2.41 5.30 11.29
CA SER A 85 -2.72 4.19 10.40
C SER A 85 -3.98 3.45 10.85
N TYR A 86 -4.15 3.26 12.16
CA TYR A 86 -5.36 2.68 12.73
C TYR A 86 -6.58 3.57 12.44
N LYS A 87 -6.53 4.87 12.74
CA LYS A 87 -7.62 5.83 12.46
C LYS A 87 -8.04 5.82 10.99
N ILE A 88 -7.06 5.88 10.09
CA ILE A 88 -7.30 5.84 8.64
C ILE A 88 -7.92 4.49 8.25
N SER A 89 -7.41 3.37 8.79
CA SER A 89 -7.97 2.04 8.49
C SER A 89 -9.46 1.95 8.83
N GLN A 90 -9.91 2.55 9.93
CA GLN A 90 -11.33 2.55 10.34
C GLN A 90 -12.23 3.28 9.34
N THR A 91 -11.73 4.28 8.62
CA THR A 91 -12.50 4.99 7.58
C THR A 91 -12.88 4.10 6.40
N PHE A 92 -12.10 3.04 6.14
CA PHE A 92 -12.38 2.06 5.10
C PHE A 92 -13.31 0.94 5.59
N HIS A 93 -13.26 0.59 6.89
CA HIS A 93 -14.09 -0.46 7.47
C HIS A 93 -15.52 0.01 7.79
N THR A 94 -15.69 1.29 8.15
CA THR A 94 -17.00 1.88 8.47
C THR A 94 -17.84 2.24 7.24
N LYS A 95 -17.23 2.31 6.05
CA LYS A 95 -17.97 2.24 4.78
C LYS A 95 -18.48 0.81 4.58
N LYS A 96 -19.57 0.48 5.29
CA LYS A 96 -20.47 -0.60 4.91
C LYS A 96 -20.66 -0.51 3.39
N VAL A 97 -20.25 -1.57 2.74
CA VAL A 97 -20.37 -1.85 1.32
C VAL A 97 -21.78 -1.48 0.86
N ASN A 98 -21.95 -0.29 0.26
CA ASN A 98 -23.08 -0.04 -0.63
C ASN A 98 -22.76 -0.71 -1.97
N ASP A 99 -22.92 -2.03 -1.98
CA ASP A 99 -23.38 -2.89 -3.09
C ASP A 99 -23.04 -2.57 -4.56
N THR A 100 -21.92 -1.92 -4.88
CA THR A 100 -21.61 -1.60 -6.29
C THR A 100 -20.12 -1.60 -6.61
N ILE A 101 -19.38 -2.64 -6.22
CA ILE A 101 -18.12 -2.96 -6.92
C ILE A 101 -18.11 -4.46 -7.18
N ILE A 102 -18.64 -4.81 -8.35
CA ILE A 102 -18.36 -6.02 -9.12
C ILE A 102 -18.31 -7.29 -8.26
N LYS A 103 -19.45 -7.98 -8.15
CA LYS A 103 -19.42 -9.43 -7.93
C LYS A 103 -18.65 -10.02 -9.11
N VAL A 104 -17.34 -10.18 -8.97
CA VAL A 104 -16.58 -11.09 -9.83
C VAL A 104 -17.27 -12.42 -9.61
N ARG A 105 -18.12 -12.81 -10.57
CA ARG A 105 -18.64 -14.17 -10.62
C ARG A 105 -17.39 -15.04 -10.63
N THR A 106 -17.11 -15.69 -9.52
CA THR A 106 -16.16 -16.80 -9.43
C THR A 106 -16.73 -18.02 -10.16
N HIS A 107 -17.27 -17.82 -11.36
CA HIS A 107 -17.31 -18.87 -12.35
C HIS A 107 -15.89 -19.01 -12.86
N ILE A 108 -15.11 -19.81 -12.14
CA ILE A 108 -14.02 -20.54 -12.77
C ILE A 108 -14.66 -21.23 -13.98
N PRO A 109 -14.26 -20.92 -15.23
CA PRO A 109 -14.84 -21.61 -16.38
C PRO A 109 -14.54 -23.10 -16.18
N LYS A 110 -15.58 -23.92 -16.05
CA LYS A 110 -15.40 -25.37 -16.09
C LYS A 110 -14.83 -25.69 -17.46
N LYS A 111 -13.70 -26.41 -17.49
CA LYS A 111 -13.12 -26.96 -18.70
C LYS A 111 -14.21 -27.76 -19.42
N LEU A 112 -14.60 -27.29 -20.60
CA LEU A 112 -15.56 -27.98 -21.45
C LEU A 112 -14.77 -29.00 -22.26
N GLU A 113 -14.85 -30.28 -21.90
CA GLU A 113 -14.42 -31.35 -22.78
C GLU A 113 -15.49 -31.47 -23.86
N LYS A 114 -15.20 -30.91 -25.04
CA LYS A 114 -15.97 -31.19 -26.25
C LYS A 114 -15.18 -32.19 -27.06
N ASP A 115 -15.76 -33.35 -27.30
CA ASP A 115 -15.30 -34.23 -28.36
C ASP A 115 -15.56 -33.55 -29.71
N VAL A 116 -14.49 -33.33 -30.45
CA VAL A 116 -14.55 -32.78 -31.80
C VAL A 116 -14.83 -33.94 -32.74
N ILE A 117 -16.05 -34.03 -33.26
CA ILE A 117 -16.36 -34.94 -34.37
C ILE A 117 -15.89 -34.26 -35.65
N ILE A 118 -14.77 -34.72 -36.20
CA ILE A 118 -14.29 -34.28 -37.51
C ILE A 118 -15.11 -35.01 -38.58
N ASN A 119 -15.85 -34.25 -39.40
CA ASN A 119 -16.51 -34.82 -40.57
C ASN A 119 -15.45 -35.34 -41.55
N HIS A 120 -15.58 -36.60 -41.97
CA HIS A 120 -14.62 -37.28 -42.84
C HIS A 120 -14.53 -36.66 -44.25
N GLU A 121 -15.43 -35.74 -44.61
CA GLU A 121 -15.37 -34.98 -45.87
C GLU A 121 -14.33 -33.85 -45.88
N LEU A 122 -13.76 -33.50 -44.73
CA LEU A 122 -12.72 -32.46 -44.59
C LEU A 122 -11.32 -33.03 -44.28
N ILE A 123 -11.19 -34.35 -44.25
CA ILE A 123 -9.91 -35.05 -44.12
C ILE A 123 -9.44 -35.36 -45.55
N ARG A 124 -8.34 -34.74 -45.96
CA ARG A 124 -7.73 -34.93 -47.28
C ARG A 124 -6.78 -36.12 -47.27
#